data_AF-A0AAD8FMX2-F1
#
_entry.id   AF-A0AAD8FMX2-F1
#
_cell.length_a   1.000
_cell.length_b   1.000
_cell.length_c   1.000
_cell.angle_alpha   90.00
_cell.angle_beta   90.00
_cell.angle_gamma   90.00
#
_symmetry.space_group_name_H-M   'P 1'
#
loop_
_entity.id
_entity.type
_entity.pdbx_description
1 polymer ?
#
loop_
_entity_poly.entity_id
_entity_poly.type
_entity_poly.pdbx_seq_one_letter_code
_entity_poly.pdbx_strand_id
1 'polypeptide(L)'
;METSNLNEEDECFSETGSPAKEDRTESRPQGVKSPMRVRLFSGKSHSIEVSPDDSVRHVKEDIGREVNQNPDTLQLVYDGSYLENGKKMKDCGITTEKPLTLIRSSLLINKQTEFPLFRVKLQFDGRDREMDVNPRHKVGKVKREICEGMGKEVEKMLLLFEAPQTTNYVIVLEESKKIEEYDIKQGSVIRLVWKTDWETK
;
A
#
# COMPACT_ATOMS: atom_id res chain seq x y z
N MET A 1 24.74 -77.97 -28.04
CA MET A 1 24.39 -76.55 -28.13
C MET A 1 22.89 -76.53 -28.35
N GLU A 2 22.17 -76.84 -27.26
CA GLU A 2 21.42 -75.86 -26.44
C GLU A 2 20.06 -75.57 -27.12
N THR A 3 19.00 -76.33 -26.82
CA THR A 3 17.96 -76.09 -25.78
C THR A 3 17.36 -74.68 -25.88
N SER A 4 16.06 -74.42 -25.90
CA SER A 4 14.85 -75.20 -25.59
C SER A 4 13.62 -74.30 -25.79
N ASN A 5 12.52 -74.91 -26.23
CA ASN A 5 11.09 -74.62 -26.01
C ASN A 5 10.66 -73.23 -25.51
N LEU A 6 9.76 -72.61 -26.30
CA LEU A 6 8.81 -71.60 -25.82
C LEU A 6 7.47 -72.30 -25.55
N ASN A 7 7.07 -72.30 -24.28
CA ASN A 7 5.75 -72.72 -23.82
C ASN A 7 4.74 -71.56 -23.91
N GLU A 8 3.52 -71.97 -24.19
CA GLU A 8 2.24 -71.26 -24.11
C GLU A 8 1.91 -70.74 -22.68
N GLU A 9 1.13 -69.65 -22.69
CA GLU A 9 -0.03 -69.36 -21.82
C GLU A 9 0.17 -69.42 -20.29
N ASP A 10 0.00 -68.30 -19.57
CA ASP A 10 -1.30 -67.92 -18.99
C ASP A 10 -1.21 -66.72 -18.01
N GLU A 11 -2.38 -66.10 -17.79
CA GLU A 11 -2.81 -65.32 -16.62
C GLU A 11 -2.43 -63.82 -16.49
N CYS A 12 -3.46 -63.00 -16.72
CA CYS A 12 -3.62 -61.67 -16.16
C CYS A 12 -4.04 -61.78 -14.69
N PHE A 13 -3.21 -61.29 -13.75
CA PHE A 13 -3.66 -60.93 -12.40
C PHE A 13 -3.16 -59.53 -12.04
N SER A 14 -4.09 -58.73 -11.55
CA SER A 14 -3.91 -57.37 -11.07
C SER A 14 -3.24 -57.37 -9.70
N GLU A 15 -2.25 -56.50 -9.49
CA GLU A 15 -1.99 -55.92 -8.17
C GLU A 15 -1.10 -54.67 -8.26
N THR A 16 -1.46 -53.71 -7.41
CA THR A 16 -0.99 -52.33 -7.34
C THR A 16 0.46 -52.21 -6.89
N GLY A 17 1.23 -51.34 -7.54
CA GLY A 17 2.53 -50.91 -7.04
C GLY A 17 3.12 -49.76 -7.85
N SER A 18 2.82 -48.52 -7.47
CA SER A 18 3.69 -47.39 -7.83
C SER A 18 5.05 -47.59 -7.16
N PRO A 19 6.16 -47.25 -7.84
CA PRO A 19 6.96 -46.19 -7.23
C PRO A 19 7.68 -45.24 -8.21
N ALA A 20 8.06 -44.11 -7.62
CA ALA A 20 9.13 -43.20 -8.02
C ALA A 20 8.84 -42.27 -9.22
N LYS A 21 8.20 -41.13 -8.89
CA LYS A 21 8.40 -39.90 -9.64
C LYS A 21 9.89 -39.52 -9.55
N GLU A 22 10.49 -39.37 -10.72
CA GLU A 22 11.84 -38.88 -10.95
C GLU A 22 11.97 -37.48 -10.33
N ASP A 23 12.61 -37.40 -9.16
CA ASP A 23 12.98 -36.13 -8.51
C ASP A 23 14.19 -35.55 -9.23
N ARG A 24 13.96 -34.94 -10.38
CA ARG A 24 14.90 -33.98 -10.96
C ARG A 24 14.70 -32.67 -10.22
N THR A 25 15.41 -32.52 -9.11
CA THR A 25 15.75 -31.22 -8.54
C THR A 25 16.65 -30.51 -9.55
N GLU A 26 16.03 -29.88 -10.54
CA GLU A 26 16.65 -28.92 -11.43
C GLU A 26 17.08 -27.74 -10.55
N SER A 27 18.32 -27.79 -10.06
CA SER A 27 18.95 -26.70 -9.32
C SER A 27 19.19 -25.54 -10.29
N ARG A 28 18.10 -24.81 -10.54
CA ARG A 28 18.05 -23.54 -11.26
C ARG A 28 19.14 -22.63 -10.66
N PRO A 29 20.00 -21.98 -11.47
CA PRO A 29 21.00 -21.08 -10.93
C PRO A 29 20.27 -20.03 -10.10
N GLN A 30 20.46 -20.05 -8.79
CA GLN A 30 19.93 -19.03 -7.90
C GLN A 30 20.61 -17.74 -8.34
N GLY A 31 19.87 -16.89 -9.05
CA GLY A 31 20.33 -15.57 -9.45
C GLY A 31 20.92 -14.86 -8.24
N VAL A 32 22.10 -14.26 -8.43
CA VAL A 32 22.86 -13.58 -7.37
C VAL A 32 21.95 -12.56 -6.70
N LYS A 33 21.60 -12.79 -5.43
CA LYS A 33 20.83 -11.82 -4.65
C LYS A 33 21.67 -10.58 -4.44
N SER A 34 21.08 -9.41 -4.69
CA SER A 34 21.74 -8.13 -4.50
C SER A 34 21.06 -7.36 -3.37
N PRO A 35 21.81 -6.62 -2.55
CA PRO A 35 21.22 -5.79 -1.52
C PRO A 35 20.45 -4.64 -2.17
N MET A 36 19.18 -4.52 -1.82
CA MET A 36 18.26 -3.50 -2.28
C MET A 36 17.75 -2.67 -1.10
N ARG A 37 17.78 -1.35 -1.26
CA ARG A 37 17.34 -0.42 -0.21
C ARG A 37 15.84 -0.16 -0.34
N VAL A 38 15.10 -0.40 0.73
CA VAL A 38 13.66 -0.11 0.85
C VAL A 38 13.47 0.99 1.88
N ARG A 39 12.82 2.08 1.49
CA ARG A 39 12.50 3.22 2.34
C ARG A 39 11.02 3.19 2.72
N LEU A 40 10.73 3.14 4.01
CA LEU A 40 9.40 3.33 4.56
C LEU A 40 8.97 4.78 4.40
N PHE A 41 7.66 5.02 4.25
CA PHE A 41 7.11 6.38 4.25
C PHE A 41 7.39 7.16 5.55
N SER A 42 7.65 6.46 6.66
CA SER A 42 8.14 7.05 7.92
C SER A 42 9.57 7.61 7.85
N GLY A 43 10.25 7.47 6.72
CA GLY A 43 11.63 7.92 6.51
C GLY A 43 12.70 6.89 6.90
N LYS A 44 12.33 5.80 7.59
CA LYS A 44 13.23 4.71 7.96
C LYS A 44 13.60 3.86 6.73
N SER A 45 14.87 3.49 6.60
CA SER A 45 15.36 2.64 5.51
C SER A 45 15.75 1.27 6.04
N HIS A 46 15.47 0.24 5.25
CA HIS A 46 15.84 -1.16 5.48
C HIS A 46 16.58 -1.69 4.26
N SER A 47 17.50 -2.62 4.47
CA SER A 47 18.22 -3.31 3.39
C SER A 47 17.71 -4.74 3.32
N ILE A 48 17.28 -5.17 2.14
CA ILE A 48 16.81 -6.54 1.89
C ILE A 48 17.61 -7.15 0.75
N GLU A 49 17.70 -8.47 0.69
CA GLU A 49 18.31 -9.17 -0.44
C GLU A 49 17.26 -9.54 -1.48
N VAL A 50 17.41 -9.04 -2.70
CA VAL A 50 16.45 -9.27 -3.79
C VAL A 50 17.16 -9.81 -5.01
N SER A 51 16.55 -10.80 -5.67
CA SER A 51 16.95 -11.29 -6.98
C SER A 51 16.13 -10.62 -8.10
N PRO A 52 16.73 -10.31 -9.26
CA PRO A 52 15.99 -9.76 -10.41
C PRO A 52 14.86 -10.68 -10.90
N ASP A 53 14.95 -11.98 -10.65
CA ASP A 53 13.93 -12.96 -11.01
C ASP A 53 12.80 -13.11 -9.99
N ASP A 54 12.95 -12.52 -8.79
CA ASP A 54 11.94 -12.54 -7.75
C ASP A 54 10.68 -11.82 -8.20
N SER A 55 9.54 -12.30 -7.72
CA SER A 55 8.26 -11.61 -7.91
C SER A 55 8.12 -10.51 -6.87
N VAL A 56 7.39 -9.45 -7.23
CA VAL A 56 7.00 -8.38 -6.30
C VAL A 56 6.33 -8.95 -5.05
N ARG A 57 5.55 -10.03 -5.18
CA ARG A 57 4.95 -10.73 -4.04
C ARG A 57 6.00 -11.28 -3.08
N HIS A 58 7.03 -11.96 -3.58
CA HIS A 58 8.08 -12.55 -2.75
C HIS A 58 8.87 -11.46 -2.00
N VAL A 59 9.19 -10.37 -2.71
CA VAL A 59 9.86 -9.21 -2.10
C VAL A 59 9.01 -8.57 -1.00
N LYS A 60 7.69 -8.49 -1.18
CA LYS A 60 6.78 -8.02 -0.11
C LYS A 60 6.77 -8.95 1.10
N GLU A 61 6.83 -10.27 0.90
CA GLU A 61 6.94 -11.25 1.98
C GLU A 61 8.22 -11.03 2.80
N ASP A 62 9.36 -10.84 2.14
CA ASP A 62 10.65 -10.60 2.80
C ASP A 62 10.66 -9.26 3.54
N ILE A 63 10.15 -8.19 2.91
CA ILE A 63 10.01 -6.88 3.56
C ILE A 63 9.08 -6.99 4.78
N GLY A 64 7.96 -7.71 4.64
CA GLY A 64 7.00 -7.92 5.71
C GLY A 64 7.63 -8.57 6.95
N ARG A 65 8.52 -9.55 6.74
CA ARG A 65 9.30 -10.15 7.83
C ARG A 65 10.23 -9.12 8.49
N GLU A 66 10.95 -8.34 7.69
CA GLU A 66 11.93 -7.36 8.18
C GLU A 66 11.27 -6.21 8.96
N VAL A 67 10.11 -5.73 8.51
CA VAL A 67 9.39 -4.61 9.14
C VAL A 67 8.30 -5.07 10.11
N ASN A 68 8.16 -6.38 10.34
CA ASN A 68 7.11 -7.01 11.15
C ASN A 68 5.68 -6.60 10.72
N GLN A 69 5.41 -6.61 9.41
CA GLN A 69 4.10 -6.27 8.83
C GLN A 69 3.62 -7.34 7.86
N ASN A 70 2.30 -7.45 7.70
CA ASN A 70 1.72 -8.44 6.80
C ASN A 70 1.99 -8.04 5.32
N PRO A 71 2.57 -8.91 4.48
CA PRO A 71 2.88 -8.62 3.07
C PRO A 71 1.67 -8.24 2.22
N ASP A 72 0.48 -8.74 2.54
CA ASP A 72 -0.76 -8.36 1.84
C ASP A 72 -1.12 -6.89 2.09
N THR A 73 -0.64 -6.34 3.22
CA THR A 73 -0.81 -4.94 3.58
C THR A 73 0.34 -4.06 3.11
N LEU A 74 1.21 -4.55 2.24
CA LEU A 74 2.35 -3.81 1.71
C LEU A 74 2.16 -3.49 0.23
N GLN A 75 2.49 -2.25 -0.15
CA GLN A 75 2.50 -1.80 -1.52
C GLN A 75 3.85 -1.16 -1.83
N LEU A 76 4.53 -1.71 -2.84
CA LEU A 76 5.82 -1.19 -3.30
C LEU A 76 5.58 -0.14 -4.37
N VAL A 77 6.30 0.98 -4.25
CA VAL A 77 6.29 2.09 -5.20
C VAL A 77 7.71 2.35 -5.67
N TYR A 78 7.88 2.42 -6.97
CA TYR A 78 9.14 2.76 -7.63
C TYR A 78 8.90 3.87 -8.63
N ASP A 79 9.63 4.98 -8.50
CA ASP A 79 9.53 6.15 -9.39
C ASP A 79 8.08 6.67 -9.56
N GLY A 80 7.28 6.56 -8.50
CA GLY A 80 5.86 6.96 -8.51
C GLY A 80 4.88 5.92 -9.07
N SER A 81 5.37 4.76 -9.55
CA SER A 81 4.54 3.66 -10.06
C SER A 81 4.39 2.54 -9.04
N TYR A 82 3.16 2.06 -8.85
CA TYR A 82 2.89 0.90 -8.00
C TYR A 82 3.34 -0.39 -8.68
N LEU A 83 4.02 -1.24 -7.92
CA LEU A 83 4.45 -2.54 -8.40
C LEU A 83 3.36 -3.59 -8.14
N GLU A 84 2.96 -4.28 -9.20
CA GLU A 84 1.96 -5.35 -9.14
C GLU A 84 2.59 -6.67 -8.70
N ASN A 85 1.89 -7.43 -7.85
CA ASN A 85 2.37 -8.70 -7.30
C ASN A 85 2.81 -9.73 -8.36
N GLY A 86 2.23 -9.67 -9.57
CA GLY A 86 2.51 -10.59 -10.67
C GLY A 86 3.74 -10.24 -11.51
N LYS A 87 4.35 -9.06 -11.34
CA LYS A 87 5.55 -8.65 -12.10
C LYS A 87 6.82 -9.13 -11.41
N LYS A 88 7.86 -9.41 -12.22
CA LYS A 88 9.21 -9.69 -11.72
C LYS A 88 9.97 -8.39 -11.49
N MET A 89 10.92 -8.40 -10.56
CA MET A 89 11.71 -7.21 -10.22
C MET A 89 12.49 -6.65 -11.42
N LYS A 90 13.00 -7.52 -12.30
CA LYS A 90 13.66 -7.12 -13.55
C LYS A 90 12.73 -6.41 -14.55
N ASP A 91 11.45 -6.80 -14.60
CA ASP A 91 10.47 -6.25 -15.54
C ASP A 91 9.98 -4.87 -15.08
N CYS A 92 10.19 -4.53 -13.81
CA CYS A 92 9.79 -3.26 -13.21
C CYS A 92 10.80 -2.13 -13.44
N GLY A 93 11.92 -2.37 -14.14
CA GLY A 93 12.95 -1.35 -14.41
C GLY A 93 13.63 -0.82 -13.14
N ILE A 94 13.66 -1.64 -12.08
CA ILE A 94 14.19 -1.24 -10.78
C ILE A 94 15.72 -1.18 -10.87
N THR A 95 16.30 -0.04 -10.49
CA THR A 95 17.76 0.13 -10.41
C THR A 95 18.23 0.02 -8.97
N THR A 96 19.44 -0.50 -8.77
CA THR A 96 20.06 -0.64 -7.44
C THR A 96 20.41 0.70 -6.78
N GLU A 97 20.46 1.79 -7.55
CA GLU A 97 20.83 3.12 -7.05
C GLU A 97 19.66 3.83 -6.33
N LYS A 98 18.42 3.59 -6.77
CA LYS A 98 17.23 4.24 -6.21
C LYS A 98 16.55 3.34 -5.15
N PRO A 99 16.19 3.88 -3.98
CA PRO A 99 15.45 3.10 -2.99
C PRO A 99 14.00 2.86 -3.43
N LEU A 100 13.49 1.66 -3.20
CA LEU A 100 12.06 1.37 -3.31
C LEU A 100 11.32 2.05 -2.17
N THR A 101 10.18 2.68 -2.45
CA THR A 101 9.34 3.27 -1.41
C THR A 101 8.26 2.26 -1.00
N LEU A 102 8.18 1.97 0.30
CA LEU A 102 7.16 1.10 0.87
C LEU A 102 6.01 1.92 1.45
N ILE A 103 4.79 1.64 0.98
CA ILE A 103 3.54 2.17 1.50
C ILE A 103 2.75 1.04 2.12
N ARG A 104 2.13 1.31 3.27
CA ARG A 104 1.24 0.34 3.93
C ARG A 104 -0.15 0.45 3.32
N SER A 105 -0.70 -0.64 2.81
CA SER A 105 -2.08 -0.73 2.31
C SER A 105 -3.10 -0.38 3.38
N SER A 106 -2.79 -0.50 4.68
CA SER A 106 -3.67 0.02 5.74
C SER A 106 -3.80 1.55 5.74
N LEU A 107 -2.85 2.27 5.13
CA LEU A 107 -2.97 3.70 4.81
C LEU A 107 -3.74 3.94 3.48
N LEU A 108 -4.01 2.86 2.72
CA LEU A 108 -4.73 2.85 1.45
C LEU A 108 -6.13 2.21 1.58
N ILE A 109 -6.61 1.87 2.78
CA ILE A 109 -7.97 1.32 2.95
C ILE A 109 -8.97 2.48 2.91
N ASN A 110 -9.31 2.88 1.68
CA ASN A 110 -10.64 3.30 1.28
C ASN A 110 -10.82 2.77 -0.14
N LYS A 111 -11.80 1.88 -0.37
CA LYS A 111 -12.10 1.23 -1.67
C LYS A 111 -12.45 2.20 -2.83
N GLN A 112 -12.24 3.50 -2.66
CA GLN A 112 -12.49 4.56 -3.64
C GLN A 112 -11.25 5.39 -4.01
N THR A 113 -10.07 5.18 -3.39
CA THR A 113 -8.96 6.13 -3.53
C THR A 113 -7.63 5.44 -3.82
N GLU A 114 -7.26 5.38 -5.09
CA GLU A 114 -5.95 4.97 -5.62
C GLU A 114 -4.78 5.91 -5.24
N PHE A 115 -4.99 6.85 -4.30
CA PHE A 115 -4.04 7.92 -3.96
C PHE A 115 -3.68 7.89 -2.47
N PRO A 116 -2.42 8.20 -2.11
CA PRO A 116 -2.01 8.20 -0.72
C PRO A 116 -2.80 9.26 0.05
N LEU A 117 -3.57 8.80 1.03
CA LEU A 117 -4.13 9.69 2.04
C LEU A 117 -2.96 10.24 2.87
N PHE A 118 -3.05 11.49 3.28
CA PHE A 118 -2.11 12.05 4.24
C PHE A 118 -2.84 12.52 5.49
N ARG A 119 -2.12 12.49 6.59
CA ARG A 119 -2.68 12.79 7.90
C ARG A 119 -2.67 14.29 8.18
N VAL A 120 -3.81 14.85 8.57
CA VAL A 120 -3.96 16.22 9.07
C VAL A 120 -4.43 16.21 10.52
N LYS A 121 -4.21 17.32 11.22
CA LYS A 121 -4.77 17.57 12.54
C LYS A 121 -6.05 18.39 12.38
N LEU A 122 -7.17 17.79 12.74
CA LEU A 122 -8.47 18.46 12.83
C LEU A 122 -8.64 19.01 14.24
N GLN A 123 -8.76 20.32 14.39
CA GLN A 123 -8.97 20.98 15.68
C GLN A 123 -10.43 21.44 15.80
N PHE A 124 -11.13 20.97 16.83
CA PHE A 124 -12.51 21.36 17.15
C PHE A 124 -12.80 21.15 18.64
N ASP A 125 -13.69 21.97 19.22
CA ASP A 125 -14.05 21.91 20.66
C ASP A 125 -12.83 21.92 21.60
N GLY A 126 -11.74 22.61 21.23
CA GLY A 126 -10.49 22.65 22.01
C GLY A 126 -9.70 21.33 22.02
N ARG A 127 -10.04 20.37 21.14
CA ARG A 127 -9.36 19.08 20.99
C ARG A 127 -8.77 18.92 19.60
N ASP A 128 -7.68 18.15 19.54
CA ASP A 128 -7.04 17.76 18.29
C ASP A 128 -7.41 16.31 17.97
N ARG A 129 -7.76 16.05 16.72
CA ARG A 129 -8.02 14.71 16.19
C ARG A 129 -7.23 14.52 14.90
N GLU A 130 -6.54 13.39 14.79
CA GLU A 130 -5.90 13.02 13.54
C GLU A 130 -6.93 12.48 12.54
N MET A 131 -6.84 12.93 11.29
CA MET A 131 -7.71 12.49 10.20
C MET A 131 -6.90 12.29 8.93
N ASP A 132 -7.17 11.22 8.21
CA ASP A 132 -6.54 10.94 6.92
C ASP A 132 -7.39 11.57 5.80
N VAL A 133 -6.77 12.39 4.96
CA VAL A 133 -7.43 13.12 3.87
C VAL A 133 -6.81 12.80 2.52
N ASN A 134 -7.64 12.76 1.48
CA ASN A 134 -7.16 12.61 0.10
C ASN A 134 -6.92 14.00 -0.55
N PRO A 135 -5.71 14.30 -1.04
CA PRO A 135 -5.42 15.58 -1.73
C PRO A 135 -6.35 15.85 -2.92
N ARG A 136 -6.76 14.80 -3.63
CA ARG A 136 -7.59 14.91 -4.83
C ARG A 136 -9.08 15.05 -4.55
N HIS A 137 -9.52 14.80 -3.31
CA HIS A 137 -10.91 14.97 -2.95
C HIS A 137 -11.27 16.45 -2.85
N LYS A 138 -12.50 16.74 -3.25
CA LYS A 138 -13.14 18.02 -2.96
C LYS A 138 -13.38 18.17 -1.46
N VAL A 139 -13.23 19.38 -0.95
CA VAL A 139 -13.50 19.71 0.46
C VAL A 139 -14.91 19.29 0.87
N GLY A 140 -15.91 19.42 -0.02
CA GLY A 140 -17.28 18.97 0.28
C GLY A 140 -17.40 17.47 0.59
N LYS A 141 -16.55 16.62 0.00
CA LYS A 141 -16.50 15.19 0.36
C LYS A 141 -15.92 15.00 1.77
N VAL A 142 -14.84 15.70 2.09
CA VAL A 142 -14.20 15.67 3.42
C VAL A 142 -15.17 16.15 4.50
N LYS A 143 -15.93 17.22 4.25
CA LYS A 143 -16.96 17.69 5.19
C LYS A 143 -18.04 16.62 5.44
N ARG A 144 -18.51 15.93 4.38
CA ARG A 144 -19.47 14.83 4.53
C ARG A 144 -18.93 13.70 5.40
N GLU A 145 -17.69 13.27 5.17
CA GLU A 145 -17.05 12.22 5.98
C GLU A 145 -16.96 12.61 7.47
N ILE A 146 -16.69 13.89 7.76
CA ILE A 146 -16.67 14.41 9.14
C ILE A 146 -18.10 14.48 9.72
N CYS A 147 -19.08 14.96 8.95
CA CYS A 147 -20.47 15.08 9.35
C CYS A 147 -21.16 13.72 9.57
N GLU A 148 -20.88 12.71 8.75
CA GLU A 148 -21.40 11.35 8.91
C GLU A 148 -21.03 10.77 10.28
N GLY A 149 -19.86 11.13 10.83
CA GLY A 149 -19.45 10.75 12.18
C GLY A 149 -20.02 11.62 13.31
N MET A 150 -20.69 12.74 13.00
CA MET A 150 -21.11 13.76 13.99
C MET A 150 -22.62 14.07 13.97
N GLY A 151 -23.38 13.61 12.97
CA GLY A 151 -24.84 13.83 12.88
C GLY A 151 -25.25 15.29 12.68
N LYS A 152 -24.37 16.13 12.12
CA LYS A 152 -24.59 17.57 11.91
C LYS A 152 -24.63 17.93 10.42
N GLU A 153 -25.29 19.05 10.10
CA GLU A 153 -25.45 19.55 8.73
C GLU A 153 -24.12 20.06 8.13
N VAL A 154 -23.77 19.55 6.95
CA VAL A 154 -22.54 19.91 6.21
C VAL A 154 -22.46 21.40 5.87
N GLU A 155 -23.59 22.03 5.57
CA GLU A 155 -23.66 23.44 5.15
C GLU A 155 -23.30 24.43 6.27
N LYS A 156 -23.50 24.00 7.52
CA LYS A 156 -23.15 24.75 8.72
C LYS A 156 -21.69 24.55 9.10
N MET A 157 -20.98 23.60 8.49
CA MET A 157 -19.59 23.31 8.79
C MET A 157 -18.64 24.21 8.00
N LEU A 158 -17.69 24.85 8.70
CA LEU A 158 -16.57 25.56 8.11
C LEU A 158 -15.27 24.83 8.44
N LEU A 159 -14.44 24.62 7.43
CA LEU A 159 -13.07 24.17 7.58
C LEU A 159 -12.14 25.34 7.29
N LEU A 160 -11.20 25.57 8.18
CA LEU A 160 -10.30 26.71 8.20
C LEU A 160 -8.86 26.20 8.20
N PHE A 161 -8.07 26.58 7.22
CA PHE A 161 -6.67 26.19 7.11
C PHE A 161 -5.76 27.40 7.40
N GLU A 162 -4.80 27.21 8.31
CA GLU A 162 -3.79 28.19 8.65
C GLU A 162 -2.51 27.87 7.86
N ALA A 163 -2.24 28.65 6.81
CA ALA A 163 -1.12 28.39 5.91
C ALA A 163 0.23 28.76 6.59
N PRO A 164 1.23 27.86 6.60
CA PRO A 164 2.43 28.03 7.42
C PRO A 164 3.43 29.10 6.93
N GLN A 165 3.37 29.54 5.67
CA GLN A 165 4.47 30.32 5.05
C GLN A 165 4.11 31.73 4.56
N THR A 166 2.88 32.17 4.73
CA THR A 166 2.45 33.49 4.27
C THR A 166 1.40 34.02 5.23
N THR A 167 1.76 35.04 6.02
CA THR A 167 0.86 36.05 6.64
C THR A 167 -0.42 35.50 7.26
N ASN A 168 -0.58 35.48 8.61
CA ASN A 168 -1.79 35.31 9.44
C ASN A 168 -3.22 35.28 8.79
N TYR A 169 -3.41 34.56 7.70
CA TYR A 169 -4.64 34.48 6.93
C TYR A 169 -5.16 33.06 7.10
N VAL A 170 -6.35 32.99 7.67
CA VAL A 170 -7.10 31.76 7.79
C VAL A 170 -7.90 31.59 6.50
N ILE A 171 -7.63 30.52 5.77
CA ILE A 171 -8.32 30.22 4.51
C ILE A 171 -9.55 29.37 4.83
N VAL A 172 -10.73 29.85 4.43
CA VAL A 172 -11.95 29.06 4.46
C VAL A 172 -11.92 28.10 3.28
N LEU A 173 -11.98 26.79 3.56
CA LEU A 173 -11.99 25.77 2.52
C LEU A 173 -13.35 25.71 1.82
N GLU A 174 -13.38 26.07 0.55
CA GLU A 174 -14.53 26.01 -0.33
C GLU A 174 -14.85 24.57 -0.77
N GLU A 175 -16.12 24.19 -0.77
CA GLU A 175 -16.57 22.82 -1.04
C GLU A 175 -16.28 22.31 -2.45
N SER A 176 -16.20 23.25 -3.41
CA SER A 176 -15.98 22.97 -4.83
C SER A 176 -14.52 22.63 -5.15
N LYS A 177 -13.58 23.14 -4.34
CA LYS A 177 -12.12 23.02 -4.54
C LYS A 177 -11.56 21.74 -3.93
N LYS A 178 -10.44 21.28 -4.47
CA LYS A 178 -9.71 20.12 -3.95
C LYS A 178 -8.78 20.51 -2.81
N ILE A 179 -8.44 19.54 -1.96
CA ILE A 179 -7.51 19.73 -0.84
C ILE A 179 -6.10 20.15 -1.33
N GLU A 180 -5.63 19.57 -2.43
CA GLU A 180 -4.31 19.87 -3.03
C GLU A 180 -4.15 21.33 -3.49
N GLU A 181 -5.25 22.02 -3.80
CA GLU A 181 -5.23 23.42 -4.26
C GLU A 181 -4.87 24.40 -3.13
N TYR A 182 -4.97 23.98 -1.87
CA TYR A 182 -4.69 24.81 -0.69
C TYR A 182 -3.27 24.62 -0.13
N ASP A 183 -2.42 23.84 -0.80
CA ASP A 183 -1.10 23.44 -0.30
C ASP A 183 -1.13 22.78 1.10
N ILE A 184 -2.25 22.12 1.43
CA ILE A 184 -2.41 21.36 2.68
C ILE A 184 -1.56 20.10 2.56
N LYS A 185 -0.63 19.94 3.50
CA LYS A 185 0.33 18.84 3.57
C LYS A 185 0.10 17.96 4.80
N GLN A 186 0.83 16.85 4.87
CA GLN A 186 0.87 16.03 6.07
C GLN A 186 1.26 16.86 7.30
N GLY A 187 0.53 16.68 8.40
CA GLY A 187 0.72 17.41 9.66
C GLY A 187 0.06 18.79 9.68
N SER A 188 -0.54 19.25 8.59
CA SER A 188 -1.29 20.52 8.54
C SER A 188 -2.42 20.53 9.55
N VAL A 189 -2.70 21.71 10.10
CA VAL A 189 -3.80 21.93 11.05
C VAL A 189 -4.98 22.55 10.33
N ILE A 190 -6.14 21.89 10.41
CA ILE A 190 -7.41 22.40 9.91
C ILE A 190 -8.32 22.60 11.12
N ARG A 191 -8.79 23.83 11.33
CA ARG A 191 -9.80 24.13 12.35
C ARG A 191 -11.20 23.91 11.79
N LEU A 192 -12.06 23.26 12.56
CA LEU A 192 -13.46 23.08 12.25
C LEU A 192 -14.30 23.98 13.15
N VAL A 193 -15.19 24.74 12.54
CA VAL A 193 -16.10 25.68 13.21
C VAL A 193 -17.52 25.50 12.67
N TRP A 194 -18.53 25.58 13.53
CA TRP A 194 -19.94 25.53 13.12
C TRP A 194 -20.49 26.96 12.99
N LYS A 195 -21.22 27.22 11.90
CA LYS A 195 -21.96 28.48 11.70
C LYS A 195 -23.04 28.71 12.77
N THR A 196 -23.52 27.70 13.48
CA THR A 196 -24.53 27.94 14.53
C THR A 196 -23.96 28.60 15.78
N ASP A 197 -22.63 28.61 15.94
CA ASP A 197 -21.97 29.15 17.14
C ASP A 197 -21.94 30.70 17.14
N TRP A 198 -22.42 31.37 16.08
CA TRP A 198 -22.54 32.84 16.00
C TRP A 198 -23.97 33.37 16.16
N GLU A 199 -25.01 32.52 16.14
CA GLU A 199 -26.42 32.96 16.25
C GLU A 199 -26.99 32.91 17.68
N THR A 200 -26.19 32.53 18.68
CA THR A 200 -26.64 32.41 20.08
C THR A 200 -25.86 33.29 21.06
N LYS A 201 -25.33 34.43 20.60
CA LYS A 201 -24.74 35.46 21.46
C LYS A 201 -25.45 36.79 21.34
#